data_AF-A0A7J9FP21-F1
#
_entry.id   AF-A0A7J9FP21-F1
#
_cell.length_a   1.000
_cell.length_b   1.000
_cell.length_c   1.000
_cell.angle_alpha   90.00
_cell.angle_beta   90.00
_cell.angle_gamma   90.00
#
_symmetry.space_group_name_H-M   'P 1'
#
loop_
_entity.id
_entity.type
_entity.pdbx_description
1 polymer ?
#
loop_
_entity_poly.entity_id
_entity_poly.type
_entity_poly.pdbx_seq_one_letter_code
_entity_poly.pdbx_strand_id
1 'polypeptide(L)' 'MIHVQFNIGSTNVVAFAALNSQNPGVITIANAVFGSDLAINPDVLTKALQLDQNIIKQLQSWFLWDNNW' A
#
# COMPACT_ATOMS: atom_id res chain seq x y z
N MET A 1 -8.93 5.78 10.89
CA MET A 1 -9.94 5.19 9.99
C MET A 1 -9.23 4.77 8.71
N ILE A 2 -9.62 3.66 8.08
CA ILE A 2 -9.08 3.24 6.78
C ILE A 2 -10.17 3.44 5.75
N HIS A 3 -9.83 4.06 4.61
CA HIS A 3 -10.74 4.27 3.49
C HIS A 3 -10.28 3.46 2.29
N VAL A 4 -11.24 2.95 1.51
CA VAL A 4 -10.99 2.26 0.25
C VAL A 4 -11.92 2.86 -0.80
N GLN A 5 -11.37 3.20 -1.96
CA GLN A 5 -12.15 3.54 -3.15
C GLN A 5 -11.96 2.44 -4.20
N PHE A 6 -13.05 1.95 -4.79
CA PHE A 6 -13.03 0.91 -5.81
C PHE A 6 -14.05 1.20 -6.91
N ASN A 7 -13.62 1.18 -8.18
CA ASN A 7 -14.52 1.36 -9.32
C ASN A 7 -15.13 0.02 -9.73
N ILE A 8 -16.44 -0.15 -9.53
CA ILE A 8 -17.19 -1.36 -9.94
C ILE A 8 -17.79 -1.27 -11.35
N GLY A 9 -17.74 -0.08 -11.98
CA GLY A 9 -18.29 0.15 -13.31
C GLY A 9 -17.29 -0.13 -14.42
N SER A 10 -17.78 -0.27 -15.65
CA SER A 10 -16.94 -0.54 -16.84
C SER A 10 -16.38 0.72 -17.50
N THR A 11 -16.63 1.90 -16.93
CA THR A 11 -16.20 3.21 -17.46
C THR A 11 -15.25 3.90 -16.49
N ASN A 12 -14.43 4.83 -17.00
CA ASN A 12 -13.55 5.65 -16.16
C ASN A 12 -14.34 6.53 -15.19
N VAL A 13 -13.85 6.68 -13.96
CA VAL A 13 -14.46 7.50 -12.91
C VAL A 13 -13.42 8.41 -12.25
N VAL A 14 -13.89 9.51 -11.67
CA VAL A 14 -13.07 10.47 -10.92
C VAL A 14 -13.62 10.58 -9.50
N ALA A 15 -12.73 10.56 -8.50
CA ALA A 15 -13.09 10.75 -7.09
C ALA A 15 -12.56 12.10 -6.59
N PHE A 16 -13.40 12.86 -5.90
CA PHE A 16 -13.03 14.11 -5.24
C PHE A 16 -12.97 13.90 -3.72
N ALA A 17 -11.88 14.32 -3.09
CA ALA A 17 -11.71 14.27 -1.64
C ALA A 17 -11.34 15.67 -1.11
N ALA A 18 -11.95 16.06 0.01
CA ALA A 18 -11.66 17.31 0.71
C ALA A 18 -11.23 17.00 2.15
N LEU A 19 -10.15 17.64 2.59
CA LEU A 19 -9.53 17.42 3.89
C LEU A 19 -9.43 18.76 4.60
N ASN A 20 -9.64 18.79 5.91
CA ASN A 20 -9.68 20.01 6.72
C ASN A 20 -8.30 20.47 7.21
N SER A 21 -7.22 19.86 6.74
CA SER A 21 -5.84 20.23 7.03
C SER A 21 -5.13 20.65 5.75
N GLN A 22 -4.30 21.69 5.82
CA GLN A 22 -3.42 22.11 4.72
C GLN A 22 -2.29 21.10 4.48
N ASN A 23 -1.95 20.27 5.47
CA ASN A 23 -1.00 19.18 5.36
C ASN A 23 -1.63 17.91 5.95
N PRO A 24 -2.60 17.30 5.26
CA PRO A 24 -3.35 16.18 5.83
C PRO A 24 -2.54 14.89 5.91
N GLY A 25 -1.48 14.78 5.10
CA GLY A 25 -0.74 13.53 4.92
C GLY A 25 -1.58 12.45 4.25
N VAL A 26 -0.94 11.57 3.47
CA VAL A 26 -1.58 10.38 2.90
C VAL A 26 -0.62 9.22 3.04
N ILE A 27 -1.10 8.13 3.63
CA ILE A 27 -0.33 6.89 3.78
C ILE A 27 -1.05 5.79 3.02
N THR A 28 -0.50 5.41 1.87
CA THR A 28 -0.98 4.25 1.12
C THR A 28 -0.47 2.99 1.78
N ILE A 29 -1.37 2.21 2.39
CA ILE A 29 -1.01 1.06 3.25
C ILE A 29 -0.11 0.07 2.53
N ALA A 30 -0.47 -0.34 1.30
CA ALA A 30 0.31 -1.33 0.58
C ALA A 30 1.75 -0.85 0.33
N ASN A 31 1.92 0.43 -0.03
CA ASN A 31 3.24 1.00 -0.20
C ASN A 31 4.00 1.09 1.13
N ALA A 32 3.35 1.57 2.19
CA ALA A 32 3.99 1.70 3.51
C ALA A 32 4.41 0.36 4.12
N VAL A 33 3.72 -0.75 3.79
CA VAL A 33 4.01 -2.09 4.33
C VAL A 33 4.99 -2.87 3.45
N PHE A 34 4.83 -2.82 2.12
CA PHE A 34 5.58 -3.68 1.20
C PHE A 34 6.60 -2.92 0.34
N GLY A 35 6.46 -1.60 0.18
CA GLY A 35 7.31 -0.76 -0.68
C GLY A 35 7.98 0.40 0.06
N SER A 36 8.14 0.34 1.37
CA SER A 36 8.79 1.40 2.12
C SER A 36 10.24 1.59 1.68
N ASP A 37 10.73 2.84 1.68
CA ASP A 37 12.16 3.10 1.59
C ASP A 37 12.83 2.46 2.80
N LEU A 38 13.77 1.56 2.52
CA LEU A 38 14.17 0.44 3.39
C LEU A 38 13.01 -0.53 3.66
N ALA A 39 13.04 -1.68 2.99
CA ALA A 39 12.02 -2.70 3.12
C ALA A 39 11.94 -3.24 4.56
N ILE A 40 10.72 -3.38 5.09
CA ILE A 40 10.47 -4.02 6.38
C ILE A 40 10.96 -5.48 6.33
N ASN A 41 11.58 -5.95 7.41
CA ASN A 41 12.06 -7.33 7.48
C ASN A 41 10.92 -8.33 7.19
N PRO A 42 11.07 -9.23 6.20
CA PRO A 42 10.02 -10.16 5.79
C PRO A 42 9.59 -11.09 6.92
N ASP A 43 10.43 -11.42 7.90
CA ASP A 43 10.07 -12.28 9.03
C ASP A 43 9.08 -11.58 9.97
N VAL A 44 9.22 -10.26 10.14
CA VAL A 44 8.28 -9.43 10.90
C VAL A 44 6.91 -9.43 10.23
N LEU A 45 6.89 -9.21 8.90
CA LEU A 45 5.65 -9.21 8.12
C LEU A 45 5.00 -10.59 8.06
N THR A 46 5.79 -11.66 7.91
CA THR A 46 5.33 -13.06 7.95
C THR A 46 4.59 -13.33 9.26
N LYS A 47 5.16 -12.92 10.39
CA LYS A 47 4.52 -13.08 11.70
C LYS A 47 3.28 -12.20 11.87
N ALA A 48 3.33 -10.96 11.42
CA ALA A 48 2.22 -10.00 11.57
C ALA A 48 1.01 -10.36 10.71
N LEU A 49 1.25 -10.82 9.48
CA LEU A 49 0.21 -11.12 8.49
C LEU A 49 -0.15 -12.61 8.42
N GLN A 50 0.63 -13.47 9.09
CA GLN A 50 0.44 -14.93 9.11
C GLN A 50 0.43 -15.55 7.70
N LEU A 51 1.26 -15.02 6.81
CA LEU A 51 1.45 -15.50 5.44
C LEU A 51 2.78 -16.23 5.31
N ASP A 52 2.89 -17.08 4.29
CA ASP A 52 4.18 -17.66 3.92
C ASP A 52 5.19 -16.58 3.51
N GLN A 53 6.45 -16.76 3.90
CA GLN A 53 7.50 -15.78 3.66
C GLN A 53 7.72 -15.51 2.15
N ASN A 54 7.46 -16.49 1.27
CA ASN A 54 7.57 -16.27 -0.17
C ASN A 54 6.46 -15.35 -0.70
N ILE A 55 5.25 -15.41 -0.12
CA ILE A 55 4.16 -14.48 -0.45
C ILE A 55 4.55 -13.06 -0.03
N ILE A 56 5.13 -12.89 1.17
CA ILE A 56 5.62 -11.59 1.64
C ILE A 56 6.68 -11.02 0.70
N LYS A 57 7.68 -11.82 0.32
CA LYS A 57 8.75 -11.39 -0.60
C LYS A 57 8.19 -11.03 -1.98
N GLN A 58 7.19 -11.77 -2.46
CA GLN A 58 6.51 -11.46 -3.72
C GLN A 58 5.79 -10.12 -3.64
N LEU A 59 5.00 -9.88 -2.60
CA LEU A 59 4.35 -8.59 -2.36
C LEU A 59 5.37 -7.46 -2.30
N GLN A 60 6.47 -7.62 -1.55
CA GLN A 60 7.54 -6.62 -1.48
C GLN A 60 8.17 -6.35 -2.85
N SER A 61 8.38 -7.37 -3.67
CA SER A 61 8.94 -7.19 -5.02
C SER A 61 8.08 -6.32 -5.93
N TRP A 62 6.74 -6.47 -5.86
CA TRP A 62 5.81 -5.67 -6.67
C TRP A 62 5.87 -4.19 -6.27
N PHE A 63 5.80 -3.90 -4.97
CA PHE A 63 5.76 -2.51 -4.50
C PHE A 63 7.13 -1.83 -4.50
N LEU A 64 8.25 -2.54 -4.28
CA LEU A 64 9.58 -1.93 -4.37
C LEU A 64 9.94 -1.53 -5.81
N TRP A 65 9.54 -2.33 -6.80
CA TRP A 65 9.70 -1.96 -8.21
C TRP A 65 8.97 -0.66 -8.53
N ASP A 66 7.75 -0.51 -8.02
CA ASP A 66 6.90 0.67 -8.19
C ASP A 66 7.39 1.93 -7.45
N ASN A 67 8.49 1.90 -6.69
CA ASN A 67 9.07 3.11 -6.09
C ASN A 67 10.42 3.52 -6.72
N ASN A 68 10.89 2.81 -7.76
CA ASN A 68 12.16 3.08 -8.43
C ASN A 68 12.01 3.97 -9.70
N TRP A 69 10.91 4.72 -9.81
CA TRP A 69 10.65 5.71 -10.86
C TRP A 69 10.38 7.09 -10.26
#